data_AF-A0A7H0JYF2-F1
#
_entry.id   AF-A0A7H0JYF2-F1
#
_cell.length_a   1.000
_cell.length_b   1.000
_cell.length_c   1.000
_cell.angle_alpha   90.00
_cell.angle_beta   90.00
_cell.angle_gamma   90.00
#
_symmetry.space_group_name_H-M   'P 1'
#
loop_
_entity.id
_entity.type
_entity.pdbx_description
1 polymer ?
#
loop_
_entity_poly.entity_id
_entity_poly.type
_entity_poly.pdbx_seq_one_letter_code
_entity_poly.pdbx_strand_id
1 'polypeptide(L)'
;MSTRTCTYHECDRRTAGHNDHYIPVLRAMNQKYGWFPIEILEQDGTKLTFSFRSPLGDETRTAYNHNPELLAQAQQFNPDWNILRFKRDGGTAYRAILLSRKPLAPCTTAA
;
A
#
# COMPACT_ATOMS: atom_id res chain seq x y z
N MET A 1 6.74 -3.12 29.01
CA MET A 1 5.56 -2.57 28.32
C MET A 1 4.78 -3.74 27.76
N SER A 2 3.51 -3.88 28.12
CA SER A 2 2.65 -4.92 27.53
C SER A 2 2.20 -4.45 26.15
N THR A 3 2.01 -5.36 25.20
CA THR A 3 1.46 -5.04 23.88
C THR A 3 0.05 -5.62 23.77
N ARG A 4 -0.88 -4.88 23.17
CA ARG A 4 -2.20 -5.42 22.80
C ARG A 4 -2.36 -5.46 21.29
N THR A 5 -3.08 -6.46 20.79
CA THR A 5 -3.56 -6.45 19.42
C THR A 5 -4.52 -5.28 19.21
N CYS A 6 -4.41 -4.64 18.06
CA CYS A 6 -5.21 -3.47 17.72
C CYS A 6 -5.73 -3.55 16.28
N THR A 7 -6.70 -2.71 15.94
CA THR A 7 -7.19 -2.60 14.57
C THR A 7 -6.25 -1.73 13.71
N TYR A 8 -6.44 -1.71 12.39
CA TYR A 8 -5.66 -0.81 11.53
C TYR A 8 -5.94 0.67 11.80
N HIS A 9 -7.08 1.02 12.41
CA HIS A 9 -7.36 2.41 12.84
C HIS A 9 -6.53 2.84 14.04
N GLU A 10 -6.15 1.88 14.89
CA GLU A 10 -5.40 2.10 16.13
C GLU A 10 -3.89 1.89 15.95
N CYS A 11 -3.47 1.28 14.83
CA CYS A 11 -2.08 1.03 14.52
C CYS A 11 -1.32 2.36 14.37
N ASP A 12 -0.21 2.52 15.09
CA ASP A 12 0.68 3.69 15.02
C ASP A 12 2.01 3.37 14.30
N ARG A 13 2.30 2.09 14.07
CA ARG A 13 3.53 1.60 13.43
C ARG A 13 3.69 2.17 12.01
N ARG A 14 4.80 2.87 11.77
CA ARG A 14 5.18 3.43 10.46
C ARG A 14 6.19 2.53 9.75
N THR A 15 5.70 1.52 9.05
CA THR A 15 6.55 0.57 8.31
C THR A 15 5.75 -0.05 7.16
N ALA A 16 6.43 -0.84 6.33
CA ALA A 16 5.82 -1.49 5.17
C ALA A 16 4.57 -2.30 5.54
N GLY A 17 3.45 -2.03 4.86
CA GLY A 17 2.16 -2.67 5.09
C GLY A 17 1.40 -2.21 6.34
N HIS A 18 1.92 -1.25 7.09
CA HIS A 18 1.18 -0.54 8.15
C HIS A 18 0.90 0.90 7.70
N ASN A 19 1.13 1.89 8.57
CA ASN A 19 1.07 3.30 8.19
C ASN A 19 2.27 3.69 7.33
N ASP A 20 2.02 4.68 6.48
CA ASP A 20 3.00 5.25 5.57
C ASP A 20 4.24 5.76 6.32
N HIS A 21 5.40 5.15 6.02
CA HIS A 21 6.68 5.73 6.40
C HIS A 21 7.01 6.88 5.45
N TYR A 22 7.40 8.04 6.01
CA TYR A 22 7.50 9.28 5.23
C TYR A 22 8.55 9.21 4.10
N ILE A 23 9.73 8.62 4.33
CA ILE A 23 10.82 8.58 3.35
C ILE A 23 10.44 7.88 2.03
N PRO A 24 10.01 6.59 2.02
CA PRO A 24 9.70 5.91 0.76
C PRO A 24 8.51 6.57 0.06
N VAL A 25 7.51 7.02 0.82
CA VAL A 25 6.33 7.71 0.26
C VAL A 25 6.73 9.02 -0.40
N LEU A 26 7.53 9.86 0.27
CA LEU A 26 8.00 11.12 -0.30
C LEU A 26 8.80 10.89 -1.58
N ARG A 27 9.70 9.88 -1.59
CA ARG A 27 10.52 9.57 -2.76
C ARG A 27 9.66 9.09 -3.94
N ALA A 28 8.70 8.20 -3.72
CA ALA A 28 7.81 7.73 -4.77
C ALA A 28 6.90 8.84 -5.30
N MET A 29 6.27 9.61 -4.40
CA MET A 29 5.30 10.63 -4.78
C MET A 29 5.92 11.81 -5.56
N ASN A 30 7.22 12.05 -5.40
CA ASN A 30 7.97 13.03 -6.18
C ASN A 30 8.41 12.52 -7.57
N GLN A 31 8.22 11.23 -7.88
CA GLN A 31 8.52 10.72 -9.22
C GLN A 31 7.39 11.07 -10.20
N LYS A 32 7.76 11.72 -11.32
CA LYS A 32 6.84 12.03 -12.43
C LYS A 32 6.45 10.79 -13.24
N TYR A 33 7.35 9.82 -13.34
CA TYR A 33 7.19 8.57 -14.10
C TYR A 33 7.33 7.36 -13.16
N GLY A 34 7.15 6.14 -13.68
CA GLY A 34 7.24 4.91 -12.88
C GLY A 34 5.97 4.56 -12.09
N TRP A 35 4.84 5.16 -12.49
CA TRP A 35 3.51 4.84 -11.96
C TRP A 35 2.69 4.14 -13.04
N PHE A 36 2.33 2.89 -12.77
CA PHE A 36 1.59 2.04 -13.70
C PHE A 36 0.16 1.87 -13.21
N PRO A 37 -0.86 2.03 -14.07
CA PRO A 37 -2.22 1.62 -13.74
C PRO A 37 -2.26 0.15 -13.34
N ILE A 38 -3.11 -0.18 -12.37
CA ILE A 38 -3.30 -1.56 -11.93
C ILE A 38 -4.71 -2.04 -12.25
N GLU A 39 -4.85 -3.35 -12.39
CA GLU A 39 -6.11 -4.06 -12.35
C GLU A 39 -6.10 -4.99 -11.14
N ILE A 40 -7.09 -4.85 -10.26
CA ILE A 40 -7.22 -5.71 -9.07
C ILE A 40 -7.79 -7.05 -9.53
N LEU A 41 -7.04 -8.12 -9.28
CA LEU A 41 -7.43 -9.49 -9.62
C LEU A 41 -8.16 -10.18 -8.46
N GLU A 42 -7.64 -9.96 -7.24
CA GLU A 42 -8.18 -10.57 -6.02
C GLU A 42 -7.84 -9.69 -4.80
N GLN A 43 -8.78 -9.55 -3.87
CA GLN A 43 -8.53 -8.99 -2.56
C GLN A 43 -9.10 -9.91 -1.47
N ASP A 44 -8.23 -10.35 -0.56
CA ASP A 44 -8.57 -11.12 0.64
C ASP A 44 -8.09 -10.35 1.88
N GLY A 45 -8.99 -9.54 2.43
CA GLY A 45 -8.69 -8.67 3.57
C GLY A 45 -7.46 -7.77 3.31
N THR A 46 -6.37 -8.08 4.02
CA THR A 46 -5.11 -7.32 3.99
C THR A 46 -4.17 -7.71 2.85
N LYS A 47 -4.53 -8.71 2.05
CA LYS A 47 -3.79 -9.18 0.87
C LYS A 47 -4.47 -8.67 -0.40
N LEU A 48 -3.68 -8.08 -1.30
CA LEU A 48 -4.11 -7.64 -2.62
C LEU A 48 -3.25 -8.32 -3.69
N THR A 49 -3.89 -8.94 -4.68
CA THR A 49 -3.26 -9.40 -5.91
C THR A 49 -3.74 -8.54 -7.07
N PHE A 50 -2.80 -7.96 -7.82
CA PHE A 50 -3.10 -7.05 -8.93
C PHE A 50 -2.13 -7.28 -10.09
N SER A 51 -2.57 -6.94 -11.30
CA SER A 51 -1.73 -6.89 -12.49
C SER A 51 -1.40 -5.44 -12.85
N PHE A 52 -0.28 -5.24 -13.54
CA PHE A 52 0.10 -3.97 -14.14
C PHE A 52 0.98 -4.22 -15.36
N ARG A 53 0.94 -3.32 -16.35
CA ARG A 53 1.81 -3.40 -17.54
C ARG A 53 3.01 -2.49 -17.37
N SER A 54 4.20 -3.08 -17.26
CA SER A 54 5.47 -2.36 -17.26
C SER A 54 6.09 -2.36 -18.67
N PRO A 55 7.21 -1.65 -18.90
CA PRO A 55 7.96 -1.76 -20.16
C PRO A 55 8.48 -3.17 -20.44
N LEU A 56 8.54 -4.04 -19.43
CA LEU A 56 8.96 -5.44 -19.56
C LEU A 56 7.81 -6.39 -19.92
N GLY A 57 6.56 -5.92 -19.86
CA GLY A 57 5.36 -6.69 -20.16
C GLY A 57 4.32 -6.64 -19.04
N ASP A 58 3.35 -7.55 -19.12
CA ASP A 58 2.32 -7.71 -18.10
C ASP A 58 2.90 -8.46 -16.89
N GLU A 59 2.79 -7.86 -15.72
CA GLU A 59 3.28 -8.40 -14.46
C GLU A 59 2.13 -8.55 -13.47
N THR A 60 2.19 -9.59 -12.64
CA THR A 60 1.26 -9.81 -11.53
C THR A 60 2.00 -9.73 -10.21
N ARG A 61 1.40 -9.10 -9.21
CA ARG A 61 2.00 -8.91 -7.90
C ARG A 61 1.00 -9.12 -6.78
N THR A 62 1.46 -9.80 -5.73
CA THR A 62 0.76 -9.90 -4.46
C THR A 62 1.46 -9.02 -3.42
N ALA A 63 0.68 -8.24 -2.69
CA ALA A 63 1.17 -7.31 -1.68
C ALA A 63 0.22 -7.23 -0.49
N TYR A 64 0.71 -6.67 0.62
CA TYR A 64 -0.01 -6.65 1.88
C TYR A 64 -0.05 -5.25 2.50
N ASN A 65 -1.21 -4.84 3.00
CA ASN A 65 -1.38 -3.68 3.88
C ASN A 65 -2.53 -3.95 4.88
N HIS A 66 -2.36 -3.54 6.14
CA HIS A 66 -3.35 -3.76 7.20
C HIS A 66 -4.69 -3.06 6.97
N ASN A 67 -4.73 -2.03 6.12
CA ASN A 67 -5.95 -1.31 5.81
C ASN A 67 -6.58 -1.83 4.51
N PRO A 68 -7.58 -2.74 4.58
CA PRO A 68 -8.24 -3.30 3.41
C PRO A 68 -9.03 -2.24 2.60
N GLU A 69 -9.53 -1.21 3.27
CA GLU A 69 -10.31 -0.14 2.64
C GLU A 69 -9.45 0.73 1.73
N LEU A 70 -8.18 0.93 2.09
CA LEU A 70 -7.23 1.63 1.23
C LEU A 70 -6.82 0.75 0.05
N LEU A 71 -6.59 -0.55 0.26
CA LEU A 71 -6.25 -1.48 -0.82
C LEU A 71 -7.33 -1.50 -1.90
N ALA A 72 -8.62 -1.50 -1.51
CA ALA A 72 -9.75 -1.48 -2.43
C ALA A 72 -9.81 -0.22 -3.32
N GLN A 73 -9.18 0.88 -2.89
CA GLN A 73 -9.16 2.14 -3.63
C GLN A 73 -7.95 2.26 -4.57
N ALA A 74 -6.98 1.35 -4.51
CA ALA A 74 -5.73 1.46 -5.25
C ALA A 74 -5.94 1.53 -6.77
N GLN A 75 -5.23 2.45 -7.42
CA GLN A 75 -5.37 2.72 -8.87
C GLN A 75 -4.06 2.57 -9.63
N GLN A 76 -2.94 2.89 -8.98
CA GLN A 76 -1.62 2.89 -9.62
C GLN A 76 -0.57 2.31 -8.70
N PHE A 77 0.45 1.68 -9.28
CA PHE A 77 1.55 1.04 -8.58
C PHE A 77 2.90 1.59 -9.02
N ASN A 78 3.80 1.76 -8.06
CA ASN A 78 5.20 2.08 -8.26
C ASN A 78 6.08 0.90 -7.84
N PRO A 79 6.73 0.19 -8.78
CA PRO A 79 7.51 -1.02 -8.49
C PRO A 79 8.80 -0.74 -7.72
N ASP A 80 9.45 0.40 -7.95
CA ASP A 80 10.72 0.79 -7.32
C ASP A 80 10.56 0.94 -5.80
N TRP A 81 9.45 1.57 -5.40
CA TRP A 81 9.17 1.89 -4.01
C TRP A 81 8.18 0.95 -3.33
N ASN A 82 7.55 0.05 -4.11
CA ASN A 82 6.51 -0.86 -3.64
C ASN A 82 5.33 -0.10 -2.99
N ILE A 83 4.79 0.88 -3.71
CA ILE A 83 3.74 1.78 -3.22
C ILE A 83 2.57 1.78 -4.20
N LEU A 84 1.35 1.68 -3.66
CA LEU A 84 0.14 1.99 -4.42
C LEU A 84 -0.26 3.44 -4.19
N ARG A 85 -1.02 4.01 -5.12
CA ARG A 85 -1.71 5.27 -4.89
C ARG A 85 -3.08 5.29 -5.55
N PHE A 86 -3.89 6.23 -5.08
CA PHE A 86 -5.19 6.56 -5.65
C PHE A 86 -5.49 8.04 -5.48
N LYS A 87 -6.33 8.59 -6.36
CA LYS A 87 -6.79 9.98 -6.21
C LYS A 87 -7.79 10.07 -5.07
N ARG A 88 -7.60 11.07 -4.19
CA ARG A 88 -8.61 11.42 -3.19
C ARG A 88 -9.82 12.07 -3.86
N ASP A 89 -10.96 12.06 -3.16
CA ASP A 89 -12.14 12.82 -3.55
C ASP A 89 -11.77 14.29 -3.82
N GLY A 90 -12.20 14.81 -4.97
CA GLY A 90 -11.78 16.13 -5.47
C GLY A 90 -10.58 16.12 -6.42
N GLY A 91 -9.96 14.95 -6.69
CA GLY A 91 -9.15 14.67 -7.88
C GLY A 91 -7.76 15.30 -7.97
N THR A 92 -7.41 16.25 -7.12
CA THR A 92 -6.14 17.00 -7.18
C THR A 92 -5.00 16.36 -6.40
N ALA A 93 -5.29 15.57 -5.37
CA ALA A 93 -4.29 14.96 -4.49
C ALA A 93 -4.32 13.43 -4.56
N TYR A 94 -3.15 12.81 -4.51
CA TYR A 94 -3.00 11.36 -4.37
C TYR A 94 -2.82 10.97 -2.91
N ARG A 95 -3.37 9.82 -2.52
CA ARG A 95 -3.02 9.11 -1.29
C ARG A 95 -2.13 7.92 -1.62
N ALA A 96 -1.04 7.76 -0.87
CA ALA A 96 -0.15 6.62 -0.99
C ALA A 96 -0.61 5.47 -0.08
N ILE A 97 -0.14 4.27 -0.40
CA ILE A 97 -0.31 3.06 0.40
C ILE A 97 1.02 2.31 0.35
N LEU A 98 1.78 2.36 1.44
CA LEU A 98 3.03 1.62 1.55
C LEU A 98 2.77 0.12 1.75
N LEU A 99 3.26 -0.70 0.82
CA LEU A 99 3.01 -2.14 0.83
C LEU A 99 4.15 -2.93 1.48
N SER A 100 3.78 -4.03 2.13
CA SER A 100 4.71 -5.11 2.45
C SER A 100 4.76 -6.15 1.33
N ARG A 101 5.93 -6.73 1.09
CA ARG A 101 6.12 -7.89 0.20
C ARG A 101 5.85 -9.23 0.90
N LYS A 102 5.72 -9.22 2.22
CA LYS A 102 5.50 -10.40 3.07
C LYS A 102 4.18 -10.25 3.83
N PRO A 103 3.51 -11.38 4.17
CA PRO A 103 2.37 -11.35 5.06
C PRO A 103 2.67 -10.58 6.34
N LEU A 104 1.65 -9.89 6.86
CA LEU A 104 1.79 -9.00 7.99
C LEU A 104 1.48 -9.74 9.29
N ALA A 105 2.31 -9.49 10.32
CA ALA A 105 1.96 -9.87 11.69
C ALA A 105 0.78 -9.00 12.18
N PRO A 106 -0.02 -9.46 13.17
CA PRO A 106 -1.10 -8.64 13.71
C PRO A 106 -0.65 -7.23 14.12
N CYS A 107 -1.51 -6.23 13.91
CA CYS A 107 -1.26 -4.89 14.44
C CYS A 107 -1.20 -4.93 15.97
N THR A 108 -0.24 -4.20 16.54
CA THR A 108 -0.08 -4.08 17.99
C THR A 108 0.22 -2.64 18.38
N THR A 109 -0.33 -2.18 19.50
CA THR A 109 0.04 -0.93 20.16
C THR A 109 0.69 -1.22 21.50
N ALA A 110 1.49 -0.27 22.00
CA ALA A 110 1.85 -0.25 23.42
C ALA A 110 0.57 -0.13 24.26
N ALA A 111 0.45 -0.97 25.29
CA ALA A 111 -0.62 -0.89 26.29
C ALA A 111 -0.25 0.10 27.40
#